data_AF-A0A4U1C306-F1
#
_entry.id   AF-A0A4U1C306-F1
#
_cell.length_a   1.000
_cell.length_b   1.000
_cell.length_c   1.000
_cell.angle_alpha   90.00
_cell.angle_beta   90.00
_cell.angle_gamma   90.00
#
_symmetry.space_group_name_H-M   'P 1'
#
loop_
_entity.id
_entity.type
_entity.pdbx_description
1 polymer ?
#
loop_
_entity_poly.entity_id
_entity_poly.type
_entity_poly.pdbx_seq_one_letter_code
_entity_poly.pdbx_strand_id
1 'polypeptide(L)'
;MKTLTLIAALLLSATFANAQSDIFTTEMQKGINLLDNMKTETTHQLAVSHFEKIAANSVKWEAQYYAAYSNLMLGLNGKKDPESKDELFNKAFKYINKADSLNANNSEISTLKGYILFMQMSIYPQQRAMNLIPQSTALFDKAIALDAENPRPYLLKGISLFYVPGMFGGDKDKAKELLTTAKSKFEKYTTKSLQLNWGKTKADELLKQF
;
A
#
# COMPACT_ATOMS: atom_id res chain seq x y z
N MET A 1 49.89 -8.79 -4.51
CA MET A 1 49.00 -9.62 -3.65
C MET A 1 47.82 -8.83 -3.11
N LYS A 2 48.00 -7.68 -2.45
CA LYS A 2 46.90 -6.83 -1.93
C LYS A 2 45.86 -6.40 -2.99
N THR A 3 46.29 -6.14 -4.22
CA THR A 3 45.42 -5.81 -5.36
C THR A 3 44.62 -7.02 -5.89
N LEU A 4 45.19 -8.23 -5.88
CA LEU A 4 44.46 -9.45 -6.27
C LEU A 4 43.43 -9.86 -5.21
N THR A 5 43.72 -9.70 -3.91
CA THR A 5 42.72 -9.94 -2.86
C THR A 5 41.58 -8.93 -2.89
N LEU A 6 41.84 -7.66 -3.24
CA LEU A 6 40.77 -6.66 -3.42
C LEU A 6 39.86 -6.98 -4.59
N ILE A 7 40.41 -7.40 -5.73
CA ILE A 7 39.64 -7.76 -6.93
C ILE A 7 38.80 -9.01 -6.68
N ALA A 8 39.36 -10.03 -6.01
CA ALA A 8 38.62 -11.24 -5.64
C ALA A 8 37.48 -10.93 -4.66
N ALA A 9 37.70 -10.06 -3.67
CA ALA A 9 36.65 -9.61 -2.74
C ALA A 9 35.55 -8.81 -3.44
N LEU A 10 35.90 -7.96 -4.43
CA LEU A 10 34.92 -7.22 -5.23
C LEU A 10 34.07 -8.15 -6.09
N LEU A 11 34.69 -9.13 -6.75
CA LEU A 11 34.00 -10.12 -7.59
C LEU A 11 33.06 -11.02 -6.77
N LEU A 12 33.48 -11.46 -5.59
CA LEU A 12 32.61 -12.17 -4.64
C LEU A 12 31.44 -11.30 -4.20
N SER A 13 31.67 -10.03 -3.84
CA SER A 13 30.58 -9.12 -3.43
C SER A 13 29.54 -8.88 -4.55
N ALA A 14 29.98 -8.84 -5.81
CA ALA A 14 29.10 -8.66 -6.96
C ALA A 14 28.22 -9.89 -7.23
N THR A 15 28.73 -11.12 -7.02
CA THR A 15 27.92 -12.34 -7.22
C THR A 15 26.90 -12.53 -6.09
N PHE A 16 27.26 -12.20 -4.84
CA PHE A 16 26.32 -12.23 -3.71
C PHE A 16 25.18 -11.21 -3.88
N ALA A 17 25.46 -10.00 -4.39
CA ALA A 17 24.44 -8.98 -4.62
C ALA A 17 23.40 -9.40 -5.69
N ASN A 18 23.85 -10.04 -6.77
CA ASN A 18 22.96 -10.54 -7.82
C ASN A 18 22.05 -11.68 -7.30
N ALA A 19 22.61 -12.67 -6.61
CA ALA A 19 21.83 -13.78 -6.04
C ALA A 19 20.80 -13.31 -5.00
N GLN A 20 21.14 -12.31 -4.17
CA GLN A 20 20.20 -11.71 -3.21
C GLN A 20 19.05 -10.96 -3.90
N SER A 21 19.31 -10.31 -5.04
CA SER A 21 18.28 -9.65 -5.83
C SER A 21 17.28 -10.65 -6.45
N ASP A 22 17.77 -11.80 -6.89
CA ASP A 22 16.93 -12.87 -7.48
C ASP A 22 16.04 -13.53 -6.41
N ILE A 23 16.60 -13.81 -5.22
CA ILE A 23 15.83 -14.34 -4.08
C ILE A 23 14.77 -13.33 -3.65
N PHE A 24 15.15 -12.05 -3.51
CA PHE A 24 14.20 -11.00 -3.14
C PHE A 24 13.02 -10.95 -4.11
N THR A 25 13.29 -10.88 -5.41
CA THR A 25 12.26 -10.79 -6.44
C THR A 25 11.34 -12.01 -6.40
N THR A 26 11.92 -13.20 -6.25
CA THR A 26 11.18 -14.46 -6.14
C THR A 26 10.26 -14.48 -4.91
N GLU A 27 10.78 -14.11 -3.73
CA GLU A 27 10.00 -14.10 -2.49
C GLU A 27 8.92 -13.03 -2.51
N MET A 28 9.17 -11.87 -3.11
CA MET A 28 8.15 -10.83 -3.33
C MET A 28 7.03 -11.35 -4.24
N GLN A 29 7.36 -12.01 -5.36
CA GLN A 29 6.34 -12.57 -6.26
C GLN A 29 5.50 -13.65 -5.58
N LYS A 30 6.11 -14.52 -4.77
CA LYS A 30 5.37 -15.50 -3.95
C LYS A 30 4.39 -14.81 -3.02
N GLY A 31 4.83 -13.74 -2.34
CA GLY A 31 3.98 -12.95 -1.46
C GLY A 31 2.82 -12.27 -2.20
N ILE A 32 3.07 -11.72 -3.40
CA ILE A 32 2.04 -11.11 -4.24
C ILE A 32 0.99 -12.16 -4.62
N ASN A 33 1.42 -13.36 -5.02
CA ASN A 33 0.49 -14.45 -5.32
C ASN A 33 -0.34 -14.87 -4.10
N LEU A 34 0.21 -14.81 -2.87
CA LEU A 34 -0.56 -15.03 -1.64
C LEU A 34 -1.64 -13.96 -1.45
N LEU A 35 -1.34 -12.70 -1.74
CA LEU A 35 -2.32 -11.60 -1.68
C LEU A 35 -3.44 -11.78 -2.71
N ASP A 36 -3.14 -12.23 -3.92
CA ASP A 36 -4.16 -12.43 -4.96
C ASP A 36 -5.14 -13.56 -4.61
N ASN A 37 -4.75 -14.47 -3.71
CA ASN A 37 -5.52 -15.64 -3.31
C ASN A 37 -6.07 -15.59 -1.88
N MET A 38 -5.92 -14.46 -1.17
CA MET A 38 -6.39 -14.32 0.21
C MET A 38 -7.93 -14.23 0.25
N LYS A 39 -8.58 -15.24 0.84
CA LYS A 39 -10.06 -15.35 0.94
C LYS A 39 -10.56 -15.57 2.37
N THR A 40 -9.68 -16.08 3.22
CA THR A 40 -9.96 -16.37 4.63
C THR A 40 -8.94 -15.67 5.52
N GLU A 41 -9.29 -15.48 6.79
CA GLU A 41 -8.37 -14.93 7.79
C GLU A 41 -7.02 -15.66 7.78
N THR A 42 -7.00 -17.00 7.74
CA THR A 42 -5.77 -17.80 7.68
C THR A 42 -4.92 -17.46 6.46
N THR A 43 -5.52 -17.35 5.26
CA THR A 43 -4.77 -17.00 4.05
C THR A 43 -4.22 -15.57 4.10
N HIS A 44 -4.92 -14.64 4.74
CA HIS A 44 -4.38 -13.30 5.00
C HIS A 44 -3.19 -13.33 5.98
N GLN A 45 -3.28 -14.11 7.07
CA GLN A 45 -2.19 -14.26 8.04
C GLN A 45 -0.93 -14.87 7.41
N LEU A 46 -1.08 -15.80 6.45
CA LEU A 46 0.04 -16.34 5.68
C LEU A 46 0.74 -15.23 4.87
N ALA A 47 -0.02 -14.39 4.15
CA ALA A 47 0.55 -13.28 3.39
C ALA A 47 1.27 -12.27 4.31
N VAL A 48 0.67 -11.92 5.44
CA VAL A 48 1.29 -11.04 6.46
C VAL A 48 2.61 -11.63 6.95
N SER A 49 2.59 -12.88 7.43
CA SER A 49 3.79 -13.53 7.97
C SER A 49 4.92 -13.60 6.94
N HIS A 50 4.58 -13.85 5.67
CA HIS A 50 5.52 -13.90 4.56
C HIS A 50 6.19 -12.54 4.32
N PHE A 51 5.40 -11.47 4.16
CA PHE A 51 5.96 -10.14 3.89
C PHE A 51 6.71 -9.55 5.09
N GLU A 52 6.27 -9.80 6.32
CA GLU A 52 6.99 -9.34 7.51
C GLU A 52 8.36 -9.99 7.64
N LYS A 53 8.47 -11.28 7.29
CA LYS A 53 9.76 -11.97 7.22
C LYS A 53 10.68 -11.35 6.18
N ILE A 54 10.18 -11.00 5.00
CA ILE A 54 10.96 -10.31 3.96
C ILE A 54 11.38 -8.92 4.45
N ALA A 55 10.45 -8.15 5.01
CA ALA A 55 10.67 -6.79 5.51
C ALA A 55 11.69 -6.75 6.65
N ALA A 56 11.72 -7.75 7.53
CA ALA A 56 12.71 -7.84 8.60
C ALA A 56 14.15 -8.00 8.09
N ASN A 57 14.34 -8.52 6.87
CA ASN A 57 15.64 -8.83 6.28
C ASN A 57 15.96 -7.95 5.05
N SER A 58 15.18 -6.90 4.79
CA SER A 58 15.28 -6.09 3.58
C SER A 58 15.33 -4.60 3.87
N VAL A 59 16.25 -3.91 3.18
CA VAL A 59 16.34 -2.45 3.12
C VAL A 59 15.59 -1.86 1.93
N LYS A 60 14.89 -2.68 1.15
CA LYS A 60 14.08 -2.25 0.00
C LYS A 60 12.71 -1.78 0.47
N TRP A 61 12.28 -0.60 0.00
CA TRP A 61 11.00 -0.01 0.41
C TRP A 61 9.80 -0.87 0.02
N GLU A 62 9.90 -1.65 -1.07
CA GLU A 62 8.86 -2.55 -1.57
C GLU A 62 8.51 -3.62 -0.52
N ALA A 63 9.51 -4.15 0.19
CA ALA A 63 9.26 -5.13 1.25
C ALA A 63 8.40 -4.54 2.38
N GLN A 64 8.76 -3.31 2.80
CA GLN A 64 8.04 -2.58 3.84
C GLN A 64 6.63 -2.19 3.35
N TYR A 65 6.51 -1.76 2.10
CA TYR A 65 5.25 -1.43 1.46
C TYR A 65 4.29 -2.62 1.46
N TYR A 66 4.74 -3.79 1.01
CA TYR A 66 3.87 -4.97 0.95
C TYR A 66 3.56 -5.55 2.33
N ALA A 67 4.46 -5.44 3.31
CA ALA A 67 4.16 -5.76 4.70
C ALA A 67 3.08 -4.83 5.29
N ALA A 68 3.11 -3.54 4.94
CA ALA A 68 2.04 -2.61 5.30
C ALA A 68 0.71 -2.98 4.62
N TYR A 69 0.75 -3.25 3.32
CA TYR A 69 -0.43 -3.60 2.53
C TYR A 69 -1.07 -4.90 3.01
N SER A 70 -0.29 -5.96 3.28
CA SER A 70 -0.83 -7.22 3.78
C SER A 70 -1.50 -7.08 5.13
N ASN A 71 -0.93 -6.27 6.05
CA ASN A 71 -1.54 -5.99 7.35
C ASN A 71 -2.85 -5.21 7.20
N LEU A 72 -2.87 -4.21 6.32
CA LEU A 72 -4.09 -3.47 5.97
C LEU A 72 -5.17 -4.41 5.44
N MET A 73 -4.82 -5.33 4.53
CA MET A 73 -5.76 -6.28 3.95
C MET A 73 -6.29 -7.29 4.99
N LEU A 74 -5.44 -7.80 5.89
CA LEU A 74 -5.87 -8.66 6.99
C LEU A 74 -6.84 -7.92 7.91
N GLY A 75 -6.58 -6.64 8.22
CA GLY A 75 -7.50 -5.83 9.01
C GLY A 75 -8.84 -5.63 8.30
N LEU A 76 -8.84 -5.28 7.02
CA LEU A 76 -10.06 -5.05 6.25
C LEU A 76 -10.95 -6.30 6.14
N ASN A 77 -10.36 -7.43 5.80
CA ASN A 77 -11.09 -8.59 5.28
C ASN A 77 -10.96 -9.86 6.13
N GLY A 78 -9.95 -9.93 7.02
CA GLY A 78 -9.72 -11.11 7.86
C GLY A 78 -10.15 -10.95 9.31
N LYS A 79 -10.41 -9.73 9.80
CA LYS A 79 -10.86 -9.48 11.17
C LYS A 79 -12.23 -8.81 11.21
N LYS A 80 -12.99 -9.08 12.28
CA LYS A 80 -14.36 -8.53 12.47
C LYS A 80 -14.42 -7.48 13.56
N ASP A 81 -13.68 -7.68 14.65
CA ASP A 81 -13.70 -6.80 15.80
C ASP A 81 -12.86 -5.51 15.57
N PRO A 82 -13.29 -4.36 16.12
CA PRO A 82 -12.58 -3.09 15.98
C PRO A 82 -11.15 -3.09 16.52
N GLU A 83 -10.89 -3.77 17.64
CA GLU A 83 -9.60 -3.75 18.33
C GLU A 83 -8.51 -4.43 17.49
N SER A 84 -8.75 -5.66 17.04
CA SER A 84 -7.82 -6.38 16.16
C SER A 84 -7.57 -5.64 14.85
N LYS A 85 -8.60 -4.98 14.30
CA LYS A 85 -8.46 -4.15 13.10
C LYS A 85 -7.53 -2.97 13.34
N ASP A 86 -7.70 -2.27 14.46
CA ASP A 86 -6.90 -1.11 14.80
C ASP A 86 -5.44 -1.48 15.04
N GLU A 87 -5.17 -2.58 15.75
CA GLU A 87 -3.82 -3.11 15.94
C GLU A 87 -3.12 -3.40 14.60
N LEU A 88 -3.82 -4.03 13.67
CA LEU A 88 -3.29 -4.34 12.33
C LEU A 88 -3.04 -3.06 11.52
N PHE A 89 -3.92 -2.06 11.60
CA PHE A 89 -3.70 -0.79 10.91
C PHE A 89 -2.55 0.00 11.54
N ASN A 90 -2.38 -0.05 12.86
CA ASN A 90 -1.22 0.51 13.56
C ASN A 90 0.08 -0.18 13.11
N LYS A 91 0.05 -1.51 12.95
CA LYS A 91 1.20 -2.28 12.43
C LYS A 91 1.50 -1.91 10.98
N ALA A 92 0.48 -1.82 10.13
CA ALA A 92 0.61 -1.34 8.76
C ALA A 92 1.22 0.06 8.69
N PHE A 93 0.80 0.97 9.59
CA PHE A 93 1.33 2.33 9.66
C PHE A 93 2.82 2.37 10.02
N LYS A 94 3.30 1.48 10.90
CA LYS A 94 4.74 1.35 11.21
C LYS A 94 5.54 0.94 9.97
N TYR A 95 5.07 -0.07 9.24
CA TYR A 95 5.72 -0.53 8.01
C TYR A 95 5.73 0.53 6.91
N ILE A 96 4.62 1.22 6.67
CA ILE A 96 4.58 2.24 5.61
C ILE A 96 5.44 3.46 5.94
N ASN A 97 5.58 3.84 7.22
CA ASN A 97 6.52 4.87 7.64
C ASN A 97 7.97 4.43 7.44
N LYS A 98 8.28 3.15 7.64
CA LYS A 98 9.60 2.63 7.29
C LYS A 98 9.85 2.68 5.79
N ALA A 99 8.86 2.32 4.97
CA ALA A 99 8.94 2.46 3.51
C ALA A 99 9.21 3.92 3.10
N ASP A 100 8.46 4.88 3.67
CA ASP A 100 8.61 6.33 3.43
C ASP A 100 10.03 6.83 3.78
N SER A 101 10.63 6.29 4.85
CA SER A 101 12.02 6.61 5.20
C SER A 101 13.08 6.05 4.23
N LEU A 102 12.75 4.98 3.50
CA LEU A 102 13.64 4.31 2.55
C LEU A 102 13.49 4.86 1.12
N ASN A 103 12.29 5.35 0.79
CA ASN A 103 11.97 5.94 -0.51
C ASN A 103 10.97 7.09 -0.33
N ALA A 104 11.50 8.24 0.12
CA ALA A 104 10.72 9.43 0.33
C ALA A 104 10.17 9.97 -1.00
N ASN A 105 9.06 10.71 -0.93
CA ASN A 105 8.40 11.30 -2.11
C ASN A 105 7.96 10.27 -3.16
N ASN A 106 7.54 9.11 -2.70
CA ASN A 106 6.97 8.06 -3.53
C ASN A 106 5.42 8.13 -3.50
N SER A 107 4.79 8.17 -4.68
CA SER A 107 3.33 8.26 -4.81
C SER A 107 2.60 7.05 -4.21
N GLU A 108 3.09 5.84 -4.46
CA GLU A 108 2.47 4.61 -3.94
C GLU A 108 2.54 4.55 -2.41
N ILE A 109 3.70 4.89 -1.83
CA ILE A 109 3.86 4.97 -0.37
C ILE A 109 2.90 6.01 0.22
N SER A 110 2.84 7.22 -0.35
CA SER A 110 1.94 8.28 0.11
C SER A 110 0.48 7.85 0.04
N THR A 111 0.12 7.16 -1.05
CA THR A 111 -1.22 6.62 -1.27
C THR A 111 -1.61 5.58 -0.22
N LEU A 112 -0.76 4.57 0.00
CA LEU A 112 -1.05 3.52 0.98
C LEU A 112 -1.06 4.07 2.42
N LYS A 113 -0.18 5.02 2.74
CA LYS A 113 -0.15 5.71 4.03
C LYS A 113 -1.46 6.46 4.28
N GLY A 114 -1.96 7.18 3.28
CA GLY A 114 -3.26 7.84 3.34
C GLY A 114 -4.40 6.85 3.54
N TYR A 115 -4.35 5.70 2.87
CA TYR A 115 -5.36 4.65 3.03
C TYR A 115 -5.38 4.07 4.44
N ILE A 116 -4.21 3.79 5.01
CA ILE A 116 -4.08 3.28 6.37
C ILE A 116 -4.68 4.27 7.38
N LEU A 117 -4.37 5.57 7.26
CA LEU A 117 -4.95 6.60 8.14
C LEU A 117 -6.49 6.66 8.00
N PHE A 118 -6.99 6.60 6.76
CA PHE A 118 -8.43 6.58 6.50
C PHE A 118 -9.11 5.36 7.14
N MET A 119 -8.45 4.20 7.11
CA MET A 119 -8.98 3.00 7.74
C MET A 119 -8.89 3.04 9.27
N GLN A 120 -7.81 3.55 9.87
CA GLN A 120 -7.74 3.82 11.32
C GLN A 120 -8.82 4.78 11.80
N MET A 121 -9.15 5.79 10.99
CA MET A 121 -10.24 6.72 11.26
C MET A 121 -11.57 5.99 11.33
N SER A 122 -11.84 5.11 10.36
CA SER A 122 -13.12 4.39 10.25
C SER A 122 -13.44 3.47 11.44
N ILE A 123 -12.44 3.04 12.23
CA ILE A 123 -12.65 2.21 13.42
C ILE A 123 -13.36 3.00 14.53
N TYR A 124 -12.94 4.23 14.79
CA TYR A 124 -13.50 5.10 15.84
C TYR A 124 -13.74 6.52 15.28
N PRO A 125 -14.69 6.70 14.34
CA PRO A 125 -14.85 7.95 13.59
C PRO A 125 -15.15 9.15 14.49
N GLN A 126 -15.98 8.97 15.52
CA GLN A 126 -16.31 10.04 16.48
C GLN A 126 -15.09 10.62 17.19
N GLN A 127 -14.03 9.82 17.38
CA GLN A 127 -12.81 10.23 18.06
C GLN A 127 -11.73 10.72 17.09
N ARG A 128 -11.72 10.18 15.86
CA ARG A 128 -10.57 10.29 14.96
C ARG A 128 -10.84 11.07 13.68
N ALA A 129 -12.10 11.28 13.28
CA ALA A 129 -12.45 11.90 12.00
C ALA A 129 -11.82 13.28 11.81
N MET A 130 -11.97 14.17 12.81
CA MET A 130 -11.44 15.54 12.74
C MET A 130 -9.93 15.61 12.52
N ASN A 131 -9.19 14.61 13.00
CA ASN A 131 -7.73 14.58 12.88
C ASN A 131 -7.27 13.80 11.63
N LEU A 132 -7.84 12.62 11.39
CA LEU A 132 -7.31 11.69 10.39
C LEU A 132 -7.88 11.92 8.99
N ILE A 133 -9.08 12.49 8.82
CA ILE A 133 -9.60 12.81 7.48
C ILE A 133 -8.67 13.79 6.76
N PRO A 134 -8.34 14.98 7.32
CA PRO A 134 -7.47 15.94 6.63
C PRO A 134 -6.08 15.37 6.31
N GLN A 135 -5.51 14.58 7.22
CA GLN A 135 -4.21 13.93 6.99
C GLN A 135 -4.26 12.90 5.86
N SER A 136 -5.31 12.06 5.81
CA SER A 136 -5.48 11.09 4.73
C SER A 136 -5.65 11.78 3.37
N THR A 137 -6.47 12.83 3.31
CA THR A 137 -6.70 13.62 2.08
C THR A 137 -5.41 14.30 1.62
N ALA A 138 -4.64 14.92 2.52
CA ALA A 138 -3.36 15.54 2.18
C ALA A 138 -2.34 14.54 1.61
N LEU A 139 -2.36 13.28 2.08
CA LEU A 139 -1.51 12.22 1.55
C LEU A 139 -1.93 11.77 0.15
N PHE A 140 -3.24 11.70 -0.13
CA PHE A 140 -3.74 11.45 -1.48
C PHE A 140 -3.39 12.59 -2.44
N ASP A 141 -3.52 13.84 -1.99
CA ASP A 141 -3.14 15.01 -2.79
C ASP A 141 -1.64 15.06 -3.06
N LYS A 142 -0.82 14.75 -2.05
CA LYS A 142 0.63 14.58 -2.22
C LYS A 142 0.93 13.49 -3.25
N ALA A 143 0.28 12.33 -3.17
CA ALA A 143 0.50 11.23 -4.11
C ALA A 143 0.15 11.65 -5.55
N ILE A 144 -0.99 12.30 -5.77
CA ILE A 144 -1.40 12.84 -7.08
C ILE A 144 -0.35 13.84 -7.61
N ALA A 145 0.17 14.71 -6.76
CA ALA A 145 1.19 15.67 -7.15
C ALA A 145 2.54 15.01 -7.51
N LEU A 146 2.89 13.91 -6.85
CA LEU A 146 4.12 13.16 -7.11
C LEU A 146 4.05 12.33 -8.39
N ASP A 147 2.89 11.71 -8.66
CA ASP A 147 2.64 10.95 -9.88
C ASP A 147 1.16 11.07 -10.27
N ALA A 148 0.87 12.00 -11.16
CA ALA A 148 -0.48 12.24 -11.64
C ALA A 148 -1.05 11.05 -12.42
N GLU A 149 -0.22 10.13 -12.91
CA GLU A 149 -0.65 8.93 -13.64
C GLU A 149 -0.96 7.76 -12.72
N ASN A 150 -0.59 7.84 -11.43
CA ASN A 150 -0.96 6.83 -10.46
C ASN A 150 -2.48 6.83 -10.23
N PRO A 151 -3.20 5.74 -10.53
CA PRO A 151 -4.66 5.70 -10.42
C PRO A 151 -5.18 5.58 -8.97
N ARG A 152 -4.37 5.03 -8.06
CA ARG A 152 -4.81 4.67 -6.70
C ARG A 152 -5.14 5.84 -5.79
N PRO A 153 -4.40 6.97 -5.77
CA PRO A 153 -4.79 8.08 -4.91
C PRO A 153 -6.10 8.71 -5.38
N TYR A 154 -6.41 8.73 -6.69
CA TYR A 154 -7.73 9.14 -7.18
C TYR A 154 -8.83 8.18 -6.70
N LEU A 155 -8.59 6.87 -6.80
CA LEU A 155 -9.52 5.85 -6.32
C LEU A 155 -9.83 6.06 -4.82
N LEU A 156 -8.80 6.18 -4.00
CA LEU A 156 -8.94 6.26 -2.55
C LEU A 156 -9.51 7.60 -2.09
N LYS A 157 -9.15 8.70 -2.75
CA LYS A 157 -9.79 10.00 -2.51
C LYS A 157 -11.27 9.97 -2.90
N GLY A 158 -11.62 9.33 -4.02
CA GLY A 158 -13.01 9.11 -4.43
C GLY A 158 -13.79 8.24 -3.43
N ILE A 159 -13.21 7.14 -2.97
CA ILE A 159 -13.78 6.29 -1.91
C ILE A 159 -14.01 7.10 -0.63
N SER A 160 -13.03 7.91 -0.23
CA SER A 160 -13.13 8.76 0.96
C SER A 160 -14.31 9.73 0.85
N LEU A 161 -14.42 10.46 -0.26
CA LEU A 161 -15.52 11.40 -0.48
C LEU A 161 -16.89 10.72 -0.57
N PHE A 162 -16.96 9.48 -1.06
CA PHE A 162 -18.21 8.72 -1.15
C PHE A 162 -18.74 8.29 0.23
N TYR A 163 -17.85 7.81 1.11
CA TYR A 163 -18.23 7.23 2.41
C TYR A 163 -18.22 8.23 3.57
N VAL A 164 -17.41 9.27 3.50
CA VAL A 164 -17.40 10.32 4.53
C VAL A 164 -18.74 11.09 4.46
N PRO A 165 -19.42 11.33 5.59
CA PRO A 165 -20.62 12.15 5.59
C PRO A 165 -20.33 13.60 5.13
N GLY A 166 -21.31 14.25 4.51
CA GLY A 166 -21.15 15.64 4.03
C GLY A 166 -20.70 16.63 5.11
N MET A 167 -21.16 16.45 6.35
CA MET A 167 -20.74 17.27 7.50
C MET A 167 -19.23 17.18 7.83
N PHE A 168 -18.55 16.13 7.34
CA PHE A 168 -17.10 15.92 7.48
C PHE A 168 -16.35 16.13 6.16
N GLY A 169 -17.00 16.73 5.14
CA GLY A 169 -16.39 17.05 3.85
C GLY A 169 -16.59 15.98 2.76
N GLY A 170 -17.49 15.02 2.98
CA GLY A 170 -17.91 14.09 1.93
C GLY A 170 -18.64 14.78 0.79
N ASP A 171 -18.46 14.27 -0.43
CA ASP A 171 -18.99 14.88 -1.66
C ASP A 171 -19.15 13.80 -2.72
N LYS A 172 -20.39 13.32 -2.91
CA LYS A 172 -20.68 12.21 -3.84
C LYS A 172 -20.45 12.59 -5.31
N ASP A 173 -20.70 13.83 -5.69
CA ASP A 173 -20.49 14.25 -7.08
C ASP A 173 -19.00 14.27 -7.42
N LYS A 174 -18.17 14.86 -6.54
CA LYS A 174 -16.71 14.78 -6.68
C LYS A 174 -16.17 13.36 -6.55
N ALA A 175 -16.79 12.52 -5.72
CA ALA A 175 -16.43 11.11 -5.65
C ALA A 175 -16.60 10.43 -7.01
N LYS A 176 -17.72 10.64 -7.70
CA LYS A 176 -17.99 10.09 -9.04
C LYS A 176 -16.94 10.55 -10.06
N GLU A 177 -16.57 11.83 -10.04
CA GLU A 177 -15.53 12.39 -10.93
C GLU A 177 -14.17 11.73 -10.70
N LEU A 178 -13.74 11.62 -9.43
CA LEU A 178 -12.46 11.01 -9.07
C LEU A 178 -12.43 9.50 -9.38
N LEU A 179 -13.51 8.78 -9.13
CA LEU A 179 -13.61 7.35 -9.44
C LEU A 179 -13.58 7.09 -10.95
N THR A 180 -14.22 7.95 -11.74
CA THR A 180 -14.16 7.92 -13.21
C THR A 180 -12.73 8.16 -13.70
N THR A 181 -12.05 9.15 -13.10
CA THR A 181 -10.63 9.43 -13.39
C THR A 181 -9.74 8.24 -13.05
N ALA A 182 -9.93 7.64 -11.87
CA ALA A 182 -9.17 6.47 -11.43
C ALA A 182 -9.34 5.30 -12.40
N LYS A 183 -10.59 5.01 -12.81
CA LYS A 183 -10.90 3.97 -13.81
C LYS A 183 -10.12 4.20 -15.10
N SER A 184 -10.21 5.39 -15.69
CA SER A 184 -9.51 5.70 -16.95
C SER A 184 -7.99 5.58 -16.80
N LYS A 185 -7.43 5.98 -15.64
CA LYS A 185 -5.99 5.82 -15.37
C LYS A 185 -5.59 4.36 -15.24
N PHE A 186 -6.39 3.51 -14.56
CA PHE A 186 -6.12 2.07 -14.48
C PHE A 186 -6.10 1.35 -15.84
N GLU A 187 -6.79 1.87 -16.86
CA GLU A 187 -6.74 1.31 -18.22
C GLU A 187 -5.39 1.55 -18.91
N LYS A 188 -4.72 2.66 -18.58
CA LYS A 188 -3.45 3.10 -19.18
C LYS A 188 -2.24 2.77 -18.31
N TYR A 189 -2.45 2.48 -17.03
CA TYR A 189 -1.39 2.28 -16.06
C TYR A 189 -0.67 0.94 -16.29
N THR A 190 0.59 1.03 -16.70
CA THR A 190 1.52 -0.11 -16.74
C THR A 190 2.41 -0.05 -15.50
N THR A 191 2.39 -1.10 -14.68
CA THR A 191 3.19 -1.15 -13.45
C THR A 191 4.67 -1.17 -13.78
N LYS A 192 5.46 -0.24 -13.22
CA LYS A 192 6.89 -0.09 -13.55
C LYS A 192 7.82 -1.14 -12.92
N SER A 193 7.41 -1.85 -11.87
CA SER A 193 8.00 -3.11 -11.39
C SER A 193 7.11 -3.69 -10.27
N LEU A 194 7.31 -4.98 -9.92
CA LEU A 194 6.60 -5.73 -8.86
C LEU A 194 5.12 -5.33 -8.75
N GLN A 195 4.35 -5.70 -9.78
CA GLN A 195 2.88 -5.70 -9.86
C GLN A 195 2.11 -5.10 -8.68
N LEU A 196 2.14 -3.77 -8.55
CA LEU A 196 1.13 -3.04 -7.79
C LEU A 196 -0.13 -3.07 -8.66
N ASN A 197 -0.97 -4.09 -8.48
CA ASN A 197 -2.14 -4.35 -9.33
C ASN A 197 -3.49 -4.18 -8.61
N TRP A 198 -3.48 -3.88 -7.31
CA TRP A 198 -4.70 -3.70 -6.53
C TRP A 198 -5.44 -2.41 -6.90
N GLY A 199 -6.76 -2.42 -6.67
CA GLY A 199 -7.65 -1.26 -6.81
C GLY A 199 -8.40 -1.18 -8.14
N LYS A 200 -7.97 -1.89 -9.19
CA LYS A 200 -8.54 -1.77 -10.54
C LYS A 200 -10.06 -2.00 -10.60
N THR A 201 -10.55 -3.06 -9.94
CA THR A 201 -12.00 -3.38 -9.95
C THR A 201 -12.81 -2.48 -9.01
N LYS A 202 -12.17 -1.83 -8.04
CA LYS A 202 -12.88 -1.13 -6.98
C LYS A 202 -13.57 0.14 -7.45
N ALA A 203 -12.96 0.85 -8.40
CA ALA A 203 -13.58 2.00 -9.06
C ALA A 203 -14.88 1.60 -9.75
N ASP A 204 -14.85 0.51 -10.53
CA ASP A 204 -16.01 0.01 -11.27
C ASP A 204 -17.16 -0.43 -10.34
N GLU A 205 -16.84 -1.10 -9.25
CA GLU A 205 -17.83 -1.51 -8.24
C GLU A 205 -18.54 -0.31 -7.61
N LEU A 206 -17.78 0.73 -7.24
CA LEU A 206 -18.33 1.89 -6.55
C LEU A 206 -19.11 2.81 -7.50
N LEU A 207 -18.68 2.91 -8.76
CA LEU A 207 -19.38 3.70 -9.79
C LEU A 207 -20.79 3.19 -10.07
N LYS A 208 -21.10 1.91 -9.80
CA LYS A 208 -22.45 1.34 -9.93
C LYS A 208 -23.44 1.82 -8.86
N GLN A 209 -22.98 2.56 -7.85
CA GLN A 209 -23.81 3.06 -6.74
C GLN A 209 -24.25 4.52 -6.93
N PHE A 210 -23.92 5.15 -8.05
CA PHE A 210 -24.42 6.46 -8.47
C PHE A 210 -25.49 6.32 -9.53
#